data_AF-A0AAD0YK68-F1
#
_entry.id   AF-A0AAD0YK68-F1
#
_cell.length_a   1.000
_cell.length_b   1.000
_cell.length_c   1.000
_cell.angle_alpha   90.00
_cell.angle_beta   90.00
_cell.angle_gamma   90.00
#
_symmetry.space_group_name_H-M   'P 1'
#
loop_
_entity.id
_entity.type
_entity.pdbx_description
1 polymer ?
#
loop_
_entity_poly.entity_id
_entity_poly.type
_entity_poly.pdbx_seq_one_letter_code
_entity_poly.pdbx_strand_id
1 'polypeptide(L)'
;MNAQQKTPNPAQKFSTIKIDDISKENLIIPTYETLVSYAKQKQPVNEIFYTETYNQDTNTHTVELKDKADSVIPLTTYEFKDGVIYSIMTGKRDIQKYTRTTENSGYTQQFSNAIQTQIDFYKNGFIHTIRHFGYGIKASGYPAGIWYAYSEDGTLQQKIDHDSHFRMNFYDLLAIADSFGSPYIGINRAFNDIHSYWYILLFPHPEDRTTKERTLLIDDKTGQIIYSIVDGQKKYLKTKTYDSLNLSKESLKWLLENDKYYIPDEEFYKLFRGYW
;
A
#
# COMPACT_ATOMS: atom_id res chain seq x y z
N MET A 1 -18.98 39.84 -22.18
CA MET A 1 -18.56 38.42 -22.13
C MET A 1 -18.80 37.93 -20.72
N ASN A 2 -19.72 36.99 -20.53
CA ASN A 2 -20.07 36.47 -19.22
C ASN A 2 -18.97 35.53 -18.72
N ALA A 3 -18.34 35.90 -17.61
CA ALA A 3 -17.54 34.98 -16.82
C ALA A 3 -18.46 33.91 -16.25
N GLN A 4 -18.43 32.70 -16.81
CA GLN A 4 -19.01 31.55 -16.15
C GLN A 4 -18.30 31.36 -14.81
N GLN A 5 -19.02 31.66 -13.72
CA GLN A 5 -18.65 31.19 -12.39
C GLN A 5 -18.54 29.66 -12.47
N LYS A 6 -17.32 29.14 -12.46
CA LYS A 6 -17.06 27.74 -12.16
C LYS A 6 -17.59 27.51 -10.76
N THR A 7 -18.75 26.89 -10.65
CA THR A 7 -19.23 26.32 -9.40
C THR A 7 -18.14 25.34 -8.94
N PRO A 8 -17.53 25.51 -7.75
CA PRO A 8 -16.62 24.51 -7.23
C PRO A 8 -17.37 23.18 -7.19
N ASN A 9 -16.79 22.12 -7.75
CA ASN A 9 -17.33 20.79 -7.49
C ASN A 9 -17.42 20.61 -5.97
N PRO A 10 -18.56 20.13 -5.43
CA PRO A 10 -18.62 19.79 -4.02
C PRO A 10 -17.44 18.87 -3.71
N ALA A 11 -16.70 19.18 -2.63
CA ALA A 11 -15.52 18.42 -2.24
C ALA A 11 -15.91 16.95 -2.10
N GLN A 12 -15.56 16.14 -3.10
CA GLN A 12 -15.88 14.72 -3.10
C GLN A 12 -15.10 14.08 -1.96
N LYS A 13 -15.81 13.70 -0.90
CA LYS A 13 -15.20 13.07 0.27
C LYS A 13 -15.10 11.57 0.01
N PHE A 14 -13.89 11.10 -0.23
CA PHE A 14 -13.61 9.70 -0.42
C PHE A 14 -13.58 8.97 0.94
N SER A 15 -14.07 7.74 0.97
CA SER A 15 -13.95 6.87 2.13
C SER A 15 -12.65 6.07 2.10
N THR A 16 -12.07 5.83 3.28
CA THR A 16 -10.95 4.91 3.44
C THR A 16 -11.42 3.48 3.22
N ILE A 17 -10.64 2.68 2.47
CA ILE A 17 -10.85 1.23 2.39
C ILE A 17 -10.71 0.65 3.80
N LYS A 18 -11.73 -0.07 4.26
CA LYS A 18 -11.65 -0.81 5.52
C LYS A 18 -10.83 -2.07 5.29
N ILE A 19 -9.74 -2.18 6.02
CA ILE A 19 -8.92 -3.38 6.10
C ILE A 19 -9.61 -4.34 7.04
N ASP A 20 -9.76 -5.60 6.63
CA ASP A 20 -10.33 -6.62 7.50
C ASP A 20 -9.32 -6.93 8.61
N ASP A 21 -9.83 -7.08 9.84
CA ASP A 21 -9.03 -7.62 10.93
C ASP A 21 -8.88 -9.12 10.68
N ILE A 22 -7.74 -9.53 10.11
CA ILE A 22 -7.42 -10.93 9.85
C ILE A 22 -6.35 -11.34 10.87
N SER A 23 -6.70 -12.28 11.73
CA SER A 23 -5.83 -12.86 12.76
C SER A 23 -5.83 -14.39 12.66
N LYS A 24 -4.96 -15.04 13.42
CA LYS A 24 -4.92 -16.51 13.48
C LYS A 24 -6.26 -17.10 13.93
N GLU A 25 -7.00 -16.41 14.79
CA GLU A 25 -8.22 -16.90 15.42
C GLU A 25 -9.44 -16.82 14.49
N ASN A 26 -9.42 -15.95 13.49
CA ASN A 26 -10.56 -15.73 12.59
C ASN A 26 -10.28 -16.14 11.13
N LEU A 27 -9.03 -16.49 10.80
CA LEU A 27 -8.67 -16.95 9.48
C LEU A 27 -9.22 -18.36 9.23
N ILE A 28 -10.08 -18.48 8.22
CA ILE A 28 -10.58 -19.78 7.75
C ILE A 28 -9.76 -20.18 6.52
N ILE A 29 -9.09 -21.32 6.61
CA ILE A 29 -8.26 -21.86 5.53
C ILE A 29 -8.94 -23.12 4.97
N PRO A 30 -9.44 -23.09 3.73
CA PRO A 30 -9.95 -24.29 3.06
C PRO A 30 -8.84 -25.32 2.83
N THR A 31 -9.19 -26.61 2.81
CA THR A 31 -8.22 -27.66 2.43
C THR A 31 -7.91 -27.61 0.94
N TYR A 32 -6.73 -28.09 0.56
CA TYR A 32 -6.33 -28.19 -0.84
C TYR A 32 -7.34 -29.02 -1.66
N GLU A 33 -7.80 -30.16 -1.13
CA GLU A 33 -8.78 -31.01 -1.81
C GLU A 33 -10.10 -30.29 -2.07
N THR A 34 -10.54 -29.48 -1.10
CA THR A 34 -11.75 -28.65 -1.24
C THR A 34 -11.58 -27.66 -2.38
N LEU A 35 -10.46 -26.93 -2.40
CA LEU A 35 -10.15 -25.94 -3.43
C LEU A 35 -10.05 -26.57 -4.84
N VAL A 36 -9.37 -27.71 -4.96
CA VAL A 36 -9.26 -28.44 -6.23
C VAL A 36 -10.62 -28.98 -6.68
N SER A 37 -11.46 -29.44 -5.75
CA SER A 37 -12.81 -29.89 -6.09
C SER A 37 -13.65 -28.77 -6.70
N TYR A 38 -13.47 -27.53 -6.24
CA TYR A 38 -14.12 -26.35 -6.82
C TYR A 38 -13.49 -25.95 -8.16
N ALA A 39 -12.17 -26.01 -8.30
CA ALA A 39 -11.47 -25.73 -9.57
C ALA A 39 -11.87 -26.69 -10.71
N LYS A 40 -12.26 -27.92 -10.40
CA LYS A 40 -12.79 -28.88 -11.38
C LYS A 40 -14.19 -28.52 -11.89
N GLN A 41 -14.91 -27.65 -11.19
CA GLN A 41 -16.23 -27.18 -11.62
C GLN A 41 -16.06 -26.12 -12.70
N LYS A 42 -16.71 -26.32 -13.86
CA LYS A 42 -16.67 -25.34 -14.98
C LYS A 42 -17.55 -24.10 -14.73
N GLN A 43 -18.29 -24.09 -13.62
CA GLN A 43 -19.21 -23.03 -13.22
C GLN A 43 -18.72 -22.44 -11.89
N PRO A 44 -19.01 -21.17 -11.59
CA PRO A 44 -18.59 -20.56 -10.35
C PRO A 44 -19.27 -21.23 -9.14
N VAL A 45 -18.53 -21.37 -8.05
CA VAL A 45 -19.04 -21.83 -6.75
C VAL A 45 -19.16 -20.62 -5.85
N ASN A 46 -20.38 -20.30 -5.39
CA ASN A 46 -20.68 -19.07 -4.65
C ASN A 46 -20.22 -17.81 -5.40
N GLU A 47 -20.48 -17.74 -6.70
CA GLU A 47 -20.09 -16.63 -7.59
C GLU A 47 -18.57 -16.47 -7.80
N ILE A 48 -17.75 -17.39 -7.28
CA ILE A 48 -16.30 -17.38 -7.45
C ILE A 48 -15.84 -18.44 -8.45
N PHE A 49 -14.95 -18.05 -9.35
CA PHE A 49 -14.25 -18.94 -10.26
C PHE A 49 -12.93 -19.41 -9.64
N TYR A 50 -12.62 -20.69 -9.80
CA TYR A 50 -11.44 -21.32 -9.24
C TYR A 50 -10.54 -21.83 -10.36
N THR A 51 -9.24 -21.59 -10.26
CA THR A 51 -8.25 -22.11 -11.22
C THR A 51 -7.11 -22.74 -10.45
N GLU A 52 -6.81 -24.00 -10.75
CA GLU A 52 -5.66 -24.71 -10.20
C GLU A 52 -4.51 -24.70 -11.20
N THR A 53 -3.30 -24.43 -10.72
CA THR A 53 -2.05 -24.60 -11.48
C THR A 53 -1.03 -25.37 -10.63
N TYR A 54 -0.13 -26.08 -11.30
CA TYR A 54 0.97 -26.82 -10.67
C TYR A 54 2.30 -26.43 -11.32
N ASN A 55 3.26 -26.01 -10.50
CA ASN A 55 4.63 -25.73 -10.89
C ASN A 55 5.53 -26.91 -10.48
N GLN A 56 6.04 -27.63 -11.48
CA GLN A 56 6.91 -28.80 -11.30
C GLN A 56 8.27 -28.44 -10.71
N ASP A 57 8.84 -27.28 -11.04
CA ASP A 57 10.20 -26.91 -10.64
C ASP A 57 10.28 -26.61 -9.14
N THR A 58 9.21 -26.07 -8.57
CA THR A 58 9.13 -25.70 -7.16
C THR A 58 8.24 -26.64 -6.33
N ASN A 59 7.66 -27.66 -6.97
CA ASN A 59 6.65 -28.55 -6.40
C ASN A 59 5.51 -27.77 -5.69
N THR A 60 4.98 -26.75 -6.37
CA THR A 60 4.00 -25.82 -5.79
C THR A 60 2.67 -25.93 -6.52
N HIS A 61 1.60 -26.10 -5.77
CA HIS A 61 0.23 -26.02 -6.27
C HIS A 61 -0.36 -24.67 -5.90
N THR A 62 -0.96 -24.00 -6.87
CA THR A 62 -1.59 -22.70 -6.67
C THR A 62 -3.06 -22.80 -7.03
N VAL A 63 -3.93 -22.28 -6.17
CA VAL A 63 -5.36 -22.12 -6.47
C VAL A 63 -5.72 -20.65 -6.42
N GLU A 64 -6.16 -20.12 -7.56
CA GLU A 64 -6.61 -18.75 -7.72
C GLU A 64 -8.13 -18.68 -7.66
N LEU A 65 -8.65 -17.72 -6.89
CA LEU A 65 -10.06 -17.36 -6.80
C LEU A 65 -10.28 -16.04 -7.53
N LYS A 66 -11.24 -16.01 -8.46
CA LYS A 66 -11.54 -14.84 -9.30
C LYS A 66 -13.03 -14.51 -9.22
N ASP A 67 -13.33 -13.22 -9.18
CA ASP A 67 -14.69 -12.68 -9.27
C ASP A 67 -15.30 -12.85 -10.67
N LYS A 68 -14.43 -12.93 -11.69
CA LYS A 68 -14.80 -13.19 -13.08
C LYS A 68 -13.80 -14.16 -13.71
N ALA A 69 -14.27 -15.00 -14.62
CA ALA A 69 -13.44 -16.00 -15.29
C ALA A 69 -12.21 -15.40 -15.99
N ASP A 70 -12.33 -14.18 -16.53
CA ASP A 70 -11.29 -13.44 -17.26
C ASP A 70 -10.52 -12.43 -16.41
N SER A 71 -10.74 -12.41 -15.09
CA SER A 71 -10.03 -11.49 -14.19
C SER A 71 -8.53 -11.79 -14.18
N VAL A 72 -7.72 -10.81 -14.59
CA VAL A 72 -6.26 -10.93 -14.66
C VAL A 72 -5.64 -11.04 -13.27
N ILE A 73 -6.25 -10.41 -12.27
CA ILE A 73 -5.71 -10.37 -10.91
C ILE A 73 -6.69 -11.09 -9.99
N PRO A 74 -6.28 -12.21 -9.36
CA PRO A 74 -7.16 -12.96 -8.48
C PRO A 74 -7.54 -12.14 -7.24
N LEU A 75 -8.73 -12.45 -6.70
CA LEU A 75 -9.19 -11.95 -5.41
C LEU A 75 -8.37 -12.58 -4.28
N THR A 76 -8.16 -13.89 -4.38
CA THR A 76 -7.37 -14.66 -3.43
C THR A 76 -6.55 -15.72 -4.16
N THR A 77 -5.31 -15.90 -3.74
CA THR A 77 -4.42 -16.97 -4.18
C THR A 77 -4.02 -17.79 -2.96
N TYR A 78 -4.17 -19.11 -3.06
CA TYR A 78 -3.64 -20.07 -2.09
C TYR A 78 -2.47 -20.80 -2.74
N GLU A 79 -1.34 -20.89 -2.06
CA GLU A 79 -0.19 -21.67 -2.50
C GLU A 79 0.10 -22.78 -1.50
N PHE A 80 0.30 -23.98 -2.03
CA PHE A 80 0.65 -25.18 -1.28
C PHE A 80 1.98 -25.71 -1.81
N LYS A 81 2.91 -26.00 -0.90
CA LYS A 81 4.21 -26.59 -1.22
C LYS A 81 4.34 -27.89 -0.46
N ASP A 82 4.68 -28.96 -1.17
CA ASP A 82 4.79 -30.31 -0.58
C ASP A 82 3.50 -30.75 0.16
N GLY A 83 2.32 -30.29 -0.31
CA GLY A 83 1.01 -30.58 0.29
C GLY A 83 0.67 -29.75 1.52
N VAL A 84 1.55 -28.84 1.96
CA VAL A 84 1.33 -27.94 3.11
C VAL A 84 1.06 -26.53 2.58
N ILE A 85 0.14 -25.81 3.20
CA ILE A 85 -0.11 -24.42 2.84
C ILE A 85 1.14 -23.57 3.11
N TYR A 86 1.51 -22.75 2.13
CA TYR A 86 2.73 -21.97 2.13
C TYR A 86 2.44 -20.47 2.15
N SER A 87 1.46 -20.02 1.36
CA SER A 87 1.05 -18.62 1.34
C SER A 87 -0.44 -18.46 1.02
N ILE A 88 -1.04 -17.39 1.55
CA ILE A 88 -2.33 -16.86 1.10
C ILE A 88 -2.13 -15.40 0.76
N MET A 89 -2.60 -15.00 -0.40
CA MET A 89 -2.61 -13.61 -0.83
C MET A 89 -4.02 -13.23 -1.21
N THR A 90 -4.62 -12.26 -0.52
CA THR A 90 -5.99 -11.79 -0.79
C THR A 90 -6.04 -10.28 -0.86
N GLY A 91 -6.99 -9.68 -1.57
CA GLY A 91 -7.02 -8.23 -1.70
C GLY A 91 -8.40 -7.63 -1.89
N LYS A 92 -8.49 -6.34 -1.59
CA LYS A 92 -9.64 -5.47 -1.83
C LYS A 92 -9.22 -4.28 -2.67
N ARG A 93 -10.09 -3.84 -3.57
CA ARG A 93 -9.92 -2.62 -4.35
C ARG A 93 -11.05 -1.67 -4.01
N ASP A 94 -10.77 -0.38 -3.92
CA ASP A 94 -11.87 0.56 -3.93
C ASP A 94 -12.53 0.63 -5.30
N ILE A 95 -13.79 1.00 -5.26
CA ILE A 95 -14.60 1.30 -6.43
C ILE A 95 -14.66 2.81 -6.69
N GLN A 96 -14.07 3.60 -5.79
CA GLN A 96 -14.07 5.05 -5.88
C GLN A 96 -12.98 5.50 -6.84
N LYS A 97 -13.36 6.33 -7.81
CA LYS A 97 -12.45 6.84 -8.83
C LYS A 97 -12.20 8.31 -8.56
N TYR A 98 -10.95 8.66 -8.29
CA TYR A 98 -10.51 10.05 -8.27
C TYR A 98 -10.09 10.46 -9.67
N THR A 99 -10.74 11.48 -10.22
CA THR A 99 -10.36 12.09 -11.50
C THR A 99 -9.64 13.40 -11.20
N ARG A 100 -8.46 13.59 -11.81
CA ARG A 100 -7.66 14.79 -11.62
C ARG A 100 -8.36 16.04 -12.14
N THR A 101 -8.14 17.15 -11.46
CA THR A 101 -8.71 18.45 -11.82
C THR A 101 -7.75 19.31 -12.63
N THR A 102 -6.45 19.03 -12.57
CA THR A 102 -5.39 19.83 -13.22
C THR A 102 -4.88 19.25 -14.53
N GLU A 103 -5.44 18.14 -15.02
CA GLU A 103 -4.91 17.42 -16.18
C GLU A 103 -5.38 18.01 -17.52
N ASN A 104 -4.52 17.91 -18.54
CA ASN A 104 -4.81 18.28 -19.91
C ASN A 104 -5.88 17.32 -20.48
N SER A 105 -6.85 17.82 -21.26
CA SER A 105 -8.06 17.09 -21.68
C SER A 105 -7.82 15.84 -22.55
N GLY A 106 -6.57 15.54 -22.92
CA GLY A 106 -6.17 14.37 -23.70
C GLY A 106 -5.83 13.10 -22.90
N TYR A 107 -5.69 13.17 -21.57
CA TYR A 107 -5.16 12.05 -20.77
C TYR A 107 -5.89 11.83 -19.44
N THR A 108 -7.22 11.80 -19.39
CA THR A 108 -7.95 11.59 -18.12
C THR A 108 -7.49 10.33 -17.37
N GLN A 109 -6.75 10.51 -16.27
CA GLN A 109 -6.35 9.42 -15.38
C GLN A 109 -7.34 9.28 -14.21
N GLN A 110 -7.81 8.06 -13.97
CA GLN A 110 -8.60 7.69 -12.79
C GLN A 110 -7.73 6.94 -11.80
N PHE A 111 -7.79 7.34 -10.53
CA PHE A 111 -7.01 6.75 -9.45
C PHE A 111 -7.92 5.99 -8.50
N SER A 112 -7.43 4.82 -8.07
CA SER A 112 -8.03 3.90 -7.11
C SER A 112 -6.95 3.41 -6.15
N ASN A 113 -7.34 3.06 -4.93
CA ASN A 113 -6.50 2.39 -3.94
C ASN A 113 -6.88 0.91 -3.87
N ALA A 114 -5.96 0.10 -3.37
CA ALA A 114 -6.16 -1.30 -3.09
C ALA A 114 -5.42 -1.68 -1.81
N ILE A 115 -5.92 -2.70 -1.12
CA ILE A 115 -5.25 -3.32 0.02
C ILE A 115 -5.03 -4.78 -0.35
N GLN A 116 -3.84 -5.29 -0.09
CA GLN A 116 -3.52 -6.70 -0.19
C GLN A 116 -3.12 -7.22 1.18
N THR A 117 -3.63 -8.37 1.57
CA THR A 117 -3.18 -9.14 2.71
C THR A 117 -2.31 -10.28 2.21
N GLN A 118 -1.11 -10.40 2.75
CA GLN A 118 -0.22 -11.54 2.60
C GLN A 118 -0.17 -12.30 3.92
N ILE A 119 -0.38 -13.60 3.85
CA ILE A 119 -0.31 -14.54 4.97
C ILE A 119 0.72 -15.58 4.61
N ASP A 120 1.79 -15.66 5.39
CA ASP A 120 2.85 -16.64 5.17
C ASP A 120 2.81 -17.71 6.25
N PHE A 121 3.23 -18.91 5.90
CA PHE A 121 3.20 -20.08 6.77
C PHE A 121 4.61 -20.66 6.95
N TYR A 122 4.85 -21.27 8.10
CA TYR A 122 5.97 -22.15 8.33
C TYR A 122 5.78 -23.48 7.60
N LYS A 123 6.86 -24.26 7.46
CA LYS A 123 6.83 -25.60 6.83
C LYS A 123 5.91 -26.60 7.54
N ASN A 124 5.58 -26.36 8.81
CA ASN A 124 4.64 -27.18 9.57
C ASN A 124 3.17 -26.76 9.35
N GLY A 125 2.90 -25.76 8.51
CA GLY A 125 1.55 -25.26 8.21
C GLY A 125 1.00 -24.27 9.23
N PHE A 126 1.75 -23.88 10.26
CA PHE A 126 1.35 -22.80 11.15
C PHE A 126 1.62 -21.43 10.53
N ILE A 127 0.75 -20.47 10.84
CA ILE A 127 0.88 -19.09 10.38
C ILE A 127 2.18 -18.51 10.94
N HIS A 128 2.97 -17.90 10.07
CA HIS A 128 4.17 -17.15 10.41
C HIS A 128 3.84 -15.66 10.51
N THR A 129 3.30 -15.06 9.44
CA THR A 129 2.94 -13.65 9.44
C THR A 129 1.59 -13.40 8.77
N ILE A 130 0.90 -12.36 9.21
CA ILE A 130 -0.22 -11.74 8.51
C ILE A 130 0.14 -10.27 8.33
N ARG A 131 0.18 -9.81 7.08
CA ARG A 131 0.65 -8.47 6.70
C ARG A 131 -0.31 -7.85 5.70
N HIS A 132 -0.69 -6.60 5.91
CA HIS A 132 -1.50 -5.85 4.95
C HIS A 132 -0.71 -4.69 4.33
N PHE A 133 -0.90 -4.52 3.04
CA PHE A 133 -0.18 -3.56 2.22
C PHE A 133 -1.16 -2.75 1.40
N GLY A 134 -1.00 -1.43 1.44
CA GLY A 134 -1.72 -0.52 0.58
C GLY A 134 -1.01 -0.31 -0.75
N TYR A 135 -1.81 -0.22 -1.81
CA TYR A 135 -1.37 -0.01 -3.18
C TYR A 135 -2.24 1.06 -3.83
N GLY A 136 -1.66 2.24 -4.01
CA GLY A 136 -2.20 3.24 -4.94
C GLY A 136 -1.48 3.15 -6.29
N ILE A 137 -2.01 3.79 -7.34
CA ILE A 137 -1.26 3.92 -8.60
C ILE A 137 0.12 4.54 -8.30
N LYS A 138 1.18 3.80 -8.64
CA LYS A 138 2.60 4.11 -8.37
C LYS A 138 2.99 4.28 -6.88
N ALA A 139 2.09 3.97 -5.95
CA ALA A 139 2.33 3.86 -4.52
C ALA A 139 2.39 2.36 -4.18
N SER A 140 3.59 1.79 -4.08
CA SER A 140 3.76 0.34 -3.97
C SER A 140 3.94 -0.10 -2.52
N GLY A 141 3.02 -0.93 -2.03
CA GLY A 141 3.24 -1.83 -0.91
C GLY A 141 3.54 -1.17 0.42
N TYR A 142 2.91 -0.04 0.73
CA TYR A 142 3.12 0.60 2.03
C TYR A 142 2.40 -0.20 3.14
N PRO A 143 2.99 -0.36 4.33
CA PRO A 143 2.34 -1.03 5.45
C PRO A 143 1.01 -0.38 5.84
N ALA A 144 0.00 -1.21 6.05
CA ALA A 144 -1.35 -0.79 6.43
C ALA A 144 -1.98 -1.82 7.38
N GLY A 145 -3.05 -1.42 8.06
CA GLY A 145 -3.79 -2.29 8.97
C GLY A 145 -2.96 -2.82 10.13
N ILE A 146 -3.34 -3.99 10.64
CA ILE A 146 -2.66 -4.63 11.76
C ILE A 146 -1.83 -5.79 11.25
N TRP A 147 -0.53 -5.78 11.52
CA TRP A 147 0.34 -6.90 11.22
C TRP A 147 0.53 -7.78 12.44
N TYR A 148 0.56 -9.09 12.21
CA TYR A 148 0.79 -10.10 13.24
C TYR A 148 1.96 -11.01 12.84
N ALA A 149 2.86 -11.27 13.79
CA ALA A 149 3.94 -12.25 13.66
C ALA A 149 3.82 -13.31 14.76
N TYR A 150 3.93 -14.58 14.39
CA TYR A 150 3.78 -15.73 15.29
C TYR A 150 5.02 -16.62 15.24
N SER A 151 5.32 -17.31 16.34
CA SER A 151 6.37 -18.35 16.39
C SER A 151 5.93 -19.65 15.72
N GLU A 152 6.87 -20.56 15.48
CA GLU A 152 6.63 -21.88 14.87
C GLU A 152 5.68 -22.79 15.66
N ASP A 153 5.41 -22.50 16.94
CA ASP A 153 4.39 -23.17 17.77
C ASP A 153 3.02 -22.45 17.72
N GLY A 154 2.95 -21.33 16.99
CA GLY A 154 1.76 -20.52 16.81
C GLY A 154 1.48 -19.50 17.92
N THR A 155 2.43 -19.21 18.80
CA THR A 155 2.31 -18.13 19.81
C THR A 155 2.50 -16.75 19.16
N LEU A 156 1.68 -15.75 19.53
CA LEU A 156 1.84 -14.38 19.05
C LEU A 156 3.14 -13.77 19.60
N GLN A 157 4.03 -13.31 18.72
CA GLN A 157 5.28 -12.66 19.08
C GLN A 157 5.19 -11.14 18.98
N GLN A 158 4.53 -10.63 17.93
CA GLN A 158 4.42 -9.19 17.70
C GLN A 158 3.11 -8.82 17.01
N LYS A 159 2.55 -7.68 17.43
CA LYS A 159 1.41 -7.01 16.80
C LYS A 159 1.79 -5.56 16.52
N ILE A 160 1.61 -5.10 15.28
CA ILE A 160 1.86 -3.70 14.89
C ILE A 160 0.59 -3.15 14.25
N ASP A 161 0.03 -2.08 14.80
CA ASP A 161 -1.11 -1.37 14.21
C ASP A 161 -0.63 -0.16 13.42
N HIS A 162 -0.47 -0.33 12.10
CA HIS A 162 -0.03 0.73 11.23
C HIS A 162 -1.05 1.86 11.10
N ASP A 163 -2.34 1.58 11.24
CA ASP A 163 -3.41 2.56 10.99
C ASP A 163 -3.73 3.43 12.19
N SER A 164 -3.45 2.96 13.41
CA SER A 164 -3.60 3.75 14.64
C SER A 164 -2.87 5.11 14.59
N HIS A 165 -1.77 5.17 13.83
CA HIS A 165 -0.96 6.37 13.68
C HIS A 165 -1.42 7.29 12.56
N PHE A 166 -2.35 6.91 11.69
CA PHE A 166 -2.61 7.68 10.46
C PHE A 166 -4.02 8.24 10.39
N ARG A 167 -4.10 9.50 9.98
CA ARG A 167 -5.35 10.27 9.90
C ARG A 167 -5.75 10.53 8.46
N MET A 168 -4.80 10.80 7.59
CA MET A 168 -5.08 11.08 6.19
C MET A 168 -5.28 9.78 5.42
N ASN A 169 -6.27 9.78 4.53
CA ASN A 169 -6.43 8.70 3.57
C ASN A 169 -5.68 9.01 2.27
N PHE A 170 -5.55 8.00 1.40
CA PHE A 170 -4.88 8.11 0.11
C PHE A 170 -5.41 9.25 -0.77
N TYR A 171 -6.72 9.52 -0.75
CA TYR A 171 -7.33 10.56 -1.58
C TYR A 171 -7.10 11.96 -1.05
N ASP A 172 -6.98 12.14 0.27
CA ASP A 172 -6.58 13.42 0.85
C ASP A 172 -5.19 13.82 0.32
N LEU A 173 -4.28 12.85 0.22
CA LEU A 173 -2.93 13.04 -0.32
C LEU A 173 -2.94 13.26 -1.84
N LEU A 174 -3.79 12.53 -2.57
CA LEU A 174 -3.98 12.77 -4.00
C LEU A 174 -4.48 14.19 -4.27
N ALA A 175 -5.39 14.72 -3.46
CA ALA A 175 -5.87 16.09 -3.62
C ALA A 175 -4.75 17.14 -3.41
N ILE A 176 -3.87 16.92 -2.41
CA ILE A 176 -2.68 17.75 -2.23
C ILE A 176 -1.77 17.64 -3.47
N ALA A 177 -1.50 16.43 -3.93
CA ALA A 177 -0.62 16.19 -5.08
C ALA A 177 -1.16 16.81 -6.38
N ASP A 178 -2.48 16.71 -6.61
CA ASP A 178 -3.13 17.25 -7.81
C ASP A 178 -2.98 18.78 -7.88
N SER A 179 -2.96 19.48 -6.74
CA SER A 179 -2.75 20.94 -6.70
C SER A 179 -1.43 21.41 -7.31
N PHE A 180 -0.44 20.51 -7.47
CA PHE A 180 0.84 20.82 -8.09
C PHE A 180 0.86 20.58 -9.62
N GLY A 181 -0.20 20.05 -10.21
CA GLY A 181 -0.31 19.88 -11.66
C GLY A 181 0.65 18.86 -12.28
N SER A 182 1.37 18.07 -11.47
CA SER A 182 2.38 17.13 -11.96
C SER A 182 1.72 15.88 -12.56
N PRO A 183 2.07 15.45 -13.79
CA PRO A 183 1.38 14.36 -14.49
C PRO A 183 1.55 12.98 -13.85
N TYR A 184 2.60 12.80 -13.05
CA TYR A 184 2.86 11.53 -12.36
C TYR A 184 3.11 11.75 -10.88
N ILE A 185 2.38 11.01 -10.07
CA ILE A 185 2.40 11.10 -8.61
C ILE A 185 2.78 9.74 -8.06
N GLY A 186 3.72 9.71 -7.11
CA GLY A 186 3.97 8.58 -6.22
C GLY A 186 3.66 8.99 -4.79
N ILE A 187 3.07 8.10 -3.98
CA ILE A 187 2.74 8.37 -2.59
C ILE A 187 3.32 7.24 -1.74
N ASN A 188 4.09 7.59 -0.72
CA ASN A 188 4.64 6.60 0.22
C ASN A 188 4.33 7.01 1.65
N ARG A 189 3.98 6.02 2.46
CA ARG A 189 3.70 6.18 3.88
C ARG A 189 4.97 5.91 4.70
N ALA A 190 5.19 6.67 5.77
CA ALA A 190 6.25 6.39 6.73
C ALA A 190 5.84 6.84 8.14
N PHE A 191 6.45 6.24 9.15
CA PHE A 191 6.23 6.61 10.54
C PHE A 191 7.44 6.20 11.40
N ASN A 192 7.49 6.71 12.61
CA ASN A 192 8.37 6.28 13.67
C ASN A 192 7.59 6.24 15.00
N ASP A 193 8.31 6.18 16.12
CA ASP A 193 7.70 6.09 17.46
C ASP A 193 6.75 7.25 17.83
N ILE A 194 6.90 8.42 17.18
CA ILE A 194 6.17 9.63 17.57
C ILE A 194 5.42 10.33 16.42
N HIS A 195 5.81 10.07 15.17
CA HIS A 195 5.32 10.77 13.99
C HIS A 195 4.88 9.79 12.91
N SER A 196 3.80 10.17 12.22
CA SER A 196 3.37 9.60 10.95
C SER A 196 3.43 10.68 9.90
N TYR A 197 3.86 10.31 8.70
CA TYR A 197 4.06 11.25 7.60
C TYR A 197 3.98 10.56 6.24
N TRP A 198 3.76 11.37 5.22
CA TRP A 198 3.65 10.90 3.85
C TRP A 198 4.66 11.60 2.96
N TYR A 199 5.25 10.83 2.04
CA TYR A 199 5.99 11.38 0.92
C TYR A 199 5.09 11.45 -0.30
N ILE A 200 5.07 12.61 -0.96
CA ILE A 200 4.47 12.75 -2.29
C ILE A 200 5.61 13.05 -3.27
N LEU A 201 5.82 12.13 -4.21
CA LEU A 201 6.77 12.25 -5.32
C LEU A 201 6.03 12.80 -6.53
N LEU A 202 6.46 13.94 -7.05
CA LEU A 202 5.86 14.64 -8.17
C LEU A 202 6.86 14.64 -9.33
N PHE A 203 6.54 13.91 -10.39
CA PHE A 203 7.40 13.80 -11.57
C PHE A 203 6.82 14.61 -12.75
N PRO A 204 7.65 15.37 -13.48
CA PRO A 204 7.23 16.06 -14.68
C PRO A 204 6.84 15.08 -15.79
N HIS A 205 6.22 15.58 -16.87
CA HIS A 205 6.00 14.76 -18.06
C HIS A 205 7.37 14.42 -18.68
N PRO A 206 7.58 13.22 -19.26
CA PRO A 206 8.82 12.89 -19.97
C PRO A 206 9.23 13.91 -21.04
N GLU A 207 8.25 14.59 -21.64
CA GLU A 207 8.50 15.62 -22.64
C GLU A 207 8.73 17.02 -22.04
N ASP A 208 8.37 17.23 -20.77
CA ASP A 208 8.68 18.46 -20.05
C ASP A 208 10.13 18.44 -19.57
N ARG A 209 10.99 19.13 -20.31
CA ARG A 209 12.42 19.24 -20.04
C ARG A 209 12.77 20.33 -19.03
N THR A 210 11.78 21.07 -18.53
CA THR A 210 11.98 22.28 -17.73
C THR A 210 11.62 22.10 -16.26
N THR A 211 10.54 21.37 -15.99
CA THR A 211 10.08 21.13 -14.61
C THR A 211 10.95 20.05 -13.95
N LYS A 212 11.39 20.31 -12.72
CA LYS A 212 12.17 19.34 -11.93
C LYS A 212 11.25 18.46 -11.10
N GLU A 213 11.68 17.22 -10.87
CA GLU A 213 11.05 16.35 -9.88
C GLU A 213 11.08 17.00 -8.49
N ARG A 214 9.98 16.84 -7.77
CA ARG A 214 9.78 17.40 -6.43
C ARG A 214 9.31 16.30 -5.48
N THR A 215 9.83 16.32 -4.26
CA THR A 215 9.37 15.48 -3.15
C THR A 215 8.78 16.37 -2.06
N LEU A 216 7.55 16.11 -1.69
CA LEU A 216 6.89 16.71 -0.53
C LEU A 216 6.95 15.73 0.64
N LEU A 217 7.21 16.24 1.84
CA LEU A 217 6.94 15.51 3.08
C LEU A 217 5.77 16.19 3.78
N ILE A 218 4.73 15.40 4.07
CA ILE A 218 3.45 15.84 4.61
C ILE A 218 3.30 15.28 6.01
N ASP A 219 2.97 16.13 6.97
CA ASP A 219 2.54 15.71 8.30
C ASP A 219 1.17 15.05 8.18
N ASP A 220 1.05 13.78 8.58
CA ASP A 220 -0.20 13.03 8.46
C ASP A 220 -1.31 13.57 9.38
N LYS A 221 -0.97 14.17 10.52
CA LYS A 221 -1.97 14.62 11.49
C LYS A 221 -2.66 15.91 11.07
N THR A 222 -1.92 16.77 10.38
CA THR A 222 -2.33 18.13 10.02
C THR A 222 -2.53 18.33 8.52
N GLY A 223 -1.93 17.49 7.67
CA GLY A 223 -1.88 17.68 6.22
C GLY A 223 -0.94 18.80 5.78
N GLN A 224 -0.13 19.36 6.69
CA GLN A 224 0.81 20.42 6.36
C GLN A 224 2.03 19.87 5.61
N ILE A 225 2.47 20.61 4.59
CA ILE A 225 3.73 20.33 3.91
C ILE A 225 4.87 20.76 4.83
N ILE A 226 5.56 19.79 5.44
CA ILE A 226 6.73 20.04 6.27
C ILE A 226 7.89 20.52 5.40
N TYR A 227 8.13 19.88 4.25
CA TYR A 227 9.05 20.42 3.26
C TYR A 227 8.68 20.07 1.84
N SER A 228 9.26 20.83 0.91
CA SER A 228 9.17 20.61 -0.52
C SER A 228 10.55 20.79 -1.12
N ILE A 229 11.15 19.71 -1.59
CA ILE A 229 12.52 19.71 -2.11
C ILE A 229 12.56 19.20 -3.55
N VAL A 230 13.55 19.64 -4.32
CA VAL A 230 13.80 19.12 -5.67
C VAL A 230 14.84 18.00 -5.65
N ASP A 231 14.89 17.19 -6.71
CA ASP A 231 15.75 16.00 -6.79
C ASP A 231 17.21 16.20 -6.33
N GLY A 232 17.85 17.29 -6.77
CA GLY A 232 19.23 17.62 -6.38
C GLY A 232 19.47 17.88 -4.89
N GLN A 233 18.40 18.06 -4.09
CA GLN A 233 18.46 18.24 -2.64
C GLN A 233 18.27 16.95 -1.87
N LYS A 234 17.78 15.86 -2.49
CA LYS A 234 17.55 14.57 -1.81
C LYS A 234 18.82 14.01 -1.16
N LYS A 235 19.99 14.30 -1.74
CA LYS A 235 21.30 13.95 -1.18
C LYS A 235 21.48 14.45 0.26
N TYR A 236 20.96 15.64 0.60
CA TYR A 236 21.10 16.22 1.93
C TYR A 236 20.23 15.52 2.97
N LEU A 237 19.08 14.96 2.57
CA LEU A 237 18.29 14.08 3.44
C LEU A 237 19.06 12.80 3.74
N LYS A 238 19.67 12.19 2.70
CA LYS A 238 20.44 10.95 2.83
C LYS A 238 21.69 11.12 3.71
N THR A 239 22.40 12.24 3.57
CA THR A 239 23.59 12.54 4.37
C THR A 239 23.28 13.26 5.68
N LYS A 240 21.99 13.43 6.01
CA LYS A 240 21.51 14.16 7.20
C LYS A 240 22.07 15.58 7.33
N THR A 241 22.41 16.21 6.20
CA THR A 241 22.93 17.58 6.14
C THR A 241 21.77 18.58 6.04
N TYR A 242 20.87 18.55 7.03
CA TYR A 242 19.57 19.23 6.93
C TYR A 242 19.67 20.76 6.82
N ASP A 243 20.73 21.37 7.36
CA ASP A 243 20.97 22.82 7.24
C ASP A 243 21.14 23.28 5.77
N SER A 244 21.54 22.36 4.87
CA SER A 244 21.67 22.64 3.44
C SER A 244 20.34 22.65 2.67
N LEU A 245 19.22 22.30 3.34
CA LEU A 245 17.89 22.28 2.72
C LEU A 245 17.19 23.65 2.70
N ASN A 246 17.72 24.64 3.43
CA ASN A 246 17.15 25.99 3.55
C ASN A 246 15.65 25.98 3.92
N LEU A 247 15.30 25.19 4.95
CA LEU A 247 13.93 25.04 5.44
C LEU A 247 13.59 26.09 6.50
N SER A 248 12.30 26.26 6.81
CA SER A 248 11.89 27.04 7.98
C SER A 248 12.42 26.40 9.27
N LYS A 249 12.48 27.19 10.35
CA LYS A 249 12.95 26.70 11.65
C LYS A 249 12.07 25.56 12.17
N GLU A 250 10.76 25.67 11.94
CA GLU A 250 9.77 24.68 12.34
C GLU A 250 9.98 23.36 11.60
N SER A 251 10.15 23.40 10.29
CA SER A 251 10.38 22.21 9.46
C SER A 251 11.73 21.54 9.75
N LEU A 252 12.77 22.34 9.99
CA LEU A 252 14.08 21.83 10.38
C LEU A 252 14.02 21.15 11.75
N LYS A 253 13.32 21.77 12.71
CA LYS A 253 13.10 21.18 14.03
C LYS A 253 12.34 19.85 13.93
N TRP A 254 11.26 19.82 13.14
CA TRP A 254 10.48 18.60 12.90
C TRP A 254 11.37 17.49 12.33
N LEU A 255 12.20 17.80 11.31
CA LEU A 255 13.11 16.83 10.70
C LEU A 255 14.13 16.25 11.70
N LEU A 256 14.75 17.11 12.50
CA LEU A 256 15.72 16.71 13.51
C LEU A 256 15.07 15.85 14.61
N GLU A 257 13.86 16.20 15.03
CA GLU A 257 13.09 15.43 15.98
C GLU A 257 12.72 14.06 15.40
N ASN A 258 12.23 14.02 14.16
CA ASN A 258 11.86 12.80 13.47
C ASN A 258 13.05 11.83 13.27
N ASP A 259 14.22 12.35 12.89
CA ASP A 259 15.42 11.53 12.68
C ASP A 259 15.93 10.89 13.99
N LYS A 260 15.76 11.57 15.12
CA LYS A 260 16.16 11.06 16.45
C LYS A 260 15.41 9.79 16.86
N TYR A 261 14.15 9.66 16.46
CA TYR A 261 13.29 8.52 16.81
C TYR A 261 13.15 7.51 15.66
N TYR A 262 13.94 7.64 14.59
CA TYR A 262 13.89 6.71 13.49
C TYR A 262 14.41 5.33 13.90
N ILE A 263 13.58 4.30 13.69
CA ILE A 263 13.96 2.90 13.79
C ILE A 263 14.10 2.37 12.36
N PRO A 264 15.25 1.78 11.98
CA PRO A 264 15.41 1.17 10.67
C PRO A 264 14.34 0.10 10.40
N ASP A 265 13.75 0.09 9.21
CA ASP A 265 12.76 -0.91 8.77
C ASP A 265 13.26 -2.34 9.01
N GLU A 266 14.56 -2.56 8.84
CA GLU A 266 15.21 -3.83 9.11
C GLU A 266 15.03 -4.30 10.55
N GLU A 267 15.15 -3.41 11.52
CA GLU A 267 14.96 -3.71 12.94
C GLU A 267 13.48 -3.74 13.30
N PHE A 268 12.71 -2.79 12.78
CA PHE A 268 11.29 -2.65 13.08
C PHE A 268 10.47 -3.84 12.56
N TYR A 269 10.79 -4.35 11.37
CA TYR A 269 10.08 -5.45 10.70
C TYR A 269 10.81 -6.79 10.76
N LYS A 270 11.79 -6.98 11.64
CA LYS A 270 12.61 -8.19 11.68
C LYS A 270 11.81 -9.50 11.80
N LEU A 271 10.70 -9.49 12.55
CA LEU A 271 9.81 -10.65 12.74
C LEU A 271 8.81 -10.84 11.59
N PHE A 272 8.77 -9.93 10.62
CA PHE A 272 7.85 -9.92 9.49
C PHE A 272 8.52 -10.29 8.17
N ARG A 273 9.79 -10.68 8.22
CA ARG A 273 10.56 -11.12 7.05
C ARG A 273 10.13 -12.53 6.67
N GLY A 274 10.01 -12.83 5.38
CA GLY A 274 9.59 -14.14 4.89
C GLY A 274 10.47 -15.28 5.42
N TYR A 275 9.84 -16.42 5.71
CA TYR A 275 10.54 -17.66 6.05
C TYR A 275 10.92 -18.34 4.73
N TRP A 276 12.17 -18.19 4.29
CA TRP A 276 12.68 -18.76 3.03
C TRP A 276 13.21 -20.19 3.24
#